data_AF-M6EZG8-F1
#
_entry.id   AF-M6EZG8-F1
#
_cell.length_a   1.000
_cell.length_b   1.000
_cell.length_c   1.000
_cell.angle_alpha   90.00
_cell.angle_beta   90.00
_cell.angle_gamma   90.00
#
_symmetry.space_group_name_H-M   'P 1'
#
loop_
_entity.id
_entity.type
_entity.pdbx_description
1 polymer ?
#
loop_
_entity_poly.entity_id
_entity_poly.type
_entity_poly.pdbx_seq_one_letter_code
_entity_poly.pdbx_strand_id
1 'polypeptide(L)' 'MDSSGIGAIFNSQKYVTERNGSLKLKNISRDVMTILKIANLDKHLDIIR' A
#
# COMPACT_ATOMS: atom_id res chain seq x y z
N MET A 1 0.77 -4.60 11.84
CA MET A 1 1.61 -4.39 10.63
C MET A 1 2.80 -3.57 11.06
N ASP A 2 4.00 -3.99 10.67
CA ASP A 2 5.25 -3.30 10.96
C ASP A 2 5.90 -2.76 9.67
N SER A 3 7.11 -2.22 9.76
CA SER A 3 7.84 -1.67 8.61
C SER A 3 8.11 -2.70 7.51
N SER A 4 8.24 -3.98 7.85
CA SER A 4 8.49 -5.05 6.87
C SER A 4 7.27 -5.31 5.99
N GLY A 5 6.08 -5.34 6.60
CA GLY A 5 4.81 -5.49 5.87
C GLY A 5 4.54 -4.33 4.91
N ILE A 6 4.90 -3.11 5.32
CA ILE A 6 4.79 -1.91 4.49
C ILE A 6 5.72 -1.99 3.27
N GLY A 7 6.98 -2.36 3.49
CA GLY A 7 7.96 -2.53 2.40
C GLY A 7 7.52 -3.57 1.37
N ALA A 8 6.93 -4.68 1.83
CA ALA A 8 6.40 -5.72 0.94
C ALA A 8 5.27 -5.19 0.04
N ILE A 9 4.34 -4.41 0.59
CA ILE A 9 3.24 -3.79 -0.16
C ILE A 9 3.77 -2.83 -1.22
N PHE A 10 4.73 -1.98 -0.86
CA PHE A 10 5.32 -1.02 -1.78
C PHE A 10 6.08 -1.70 -2.92
N ASN A 11 6.89 -2.72 -2.60
CA ASN A 11 7.61 -3.51 -3.61
C ASN A 11 6.64 -4.20 -4.57
N SER A 12 5.52 -4.71 -4.05
CA SER A 12 4.47 -5.33 -4.86
C SER A 12 3.81 -4.31 -5.79
N GLN A 13 3.48 -3.11 -5.30
CA GLN A 13 2.91 -2.03 -6.10
C GLN A 13 3.85 -1.64 -7.24
N LYS A 14 5.15 -1.46 -6.95
CA LYS A 14 6.17 -1.19 -7.97
C LYS A 14 6.26 -2.30 -9.02
N TYR A 15 6.39 -3.55 -8.57
CA TYR A 15 6.52 -4.72 -9.45
C TYR A 15 5.35 -4.87 -10.43
N VAL A 16 4.12 -4.64 -9.94
CA VAL A 16 2.89 -4.75 -10.73
C VAL A 16 2.76 -3.57 -11.70
N THR A 17 3.09 -2.36 -11.26
CA THR A 17 3.06 -1.14 -12.11
C THR A 17 4.05 -1.25 -13.27
N GLU A 18 5.26 -1.75 -13.02
CA GLU A 18 6.28 -1.99 -14.07
C GLU A 18 5.82 -2.99 -15.14
N ARG A 19 4.80 -3.79 -14.85
CA ARG A 19 4.20 -4.78 -15.77
C ARG A 19 2.86 -4.32 -16.34
N ASN A 20 2.53 -3.04 -16.24
CA ASN A 20 1.25 -2.46 -16.64
C ASN A 20 0.04 -3.09 -15.93
N GLY A 21 0.25 -3.69 -14.75
CA GLY A 21 -0.82 -4.17 -13.89
C GLY A 21 -1.31 -3.10 -12.91
N SER A 22 -2.34 -3.42 -12.14
CA SER A 22 -2.80 -2.58 -11.03
C SER A 22 -2.87 -3.38 -9.73
N LEU A 23 -2.48 -2.76 -8.62
CA LEU A 23 -2.63 -3.30 -7.28
C LEU A 23 -3.57 -2.39 -6.50
N LYS A 24 -4.67 -2.95 -6.00
CA LYS A 24 -5.63 -2.24 -5.16
C LYS A 24 -5.71 -2.90 -3.79
N LEU A 25 -5.72 -2.10 -2.74
CA LEU A 25 -5.86 -2.56 -1.36
C LEU A 25 -7.29 -2.34 -0.89
N LYS A 26 -7.93 -3.38 -0.34
CA LYS A 26 -9.32 -3.32 0.15
C LYS A 26 -9.39 -3.67 1.64
N ASN A 27 -10.40 -3.14 2.34
CA ASN A 27 -10.70 -3.45 3.74
C ASN A 27 -9.51 -3.21 4.70
N ILE A 28 -8.73 -2.17 4.44
CA ILE A 28 -7.61 -1.81 5.32
C ILE A 28 -8.14 -1.25 6.64
N SER A 29 -7.63 -1.76 7.75
CA SER A 29 -8.00 -1.27 9.09
C SER A 29 -7.58 0.18 9.28
N ARG A 30 -8.27 0.90 10.18
CA ARG A 30 -7.96 2.31 10.48
C ARG A 30 -6.52 2.51 10.95
N ASP A 31 -5.98 1.58 11.74
CA ASP A 31 -4.61 1.67 12.26
C ASP A 31 -3.59 1.54 11.13
N VAL A 32 -3.80 0.58 10.22
CA VAL A 32 -2.92 0.41 9.05
C VAL A 32 -3.01 1.62 8.13
N MET A 33 -4.21 2.15 7.87
CA MET A 33 -4.39 3.39 7.11
C MET A 33 -3.66 4.57 7.75
N THR A 34 -3.69 4.69 9.08
CA THR A 34 -2.98 5.74 9.82
C THR A 34 -1.47 5.61 9.62
N ILE A 35 -0.93 4.39 9.74
CA ILE A 35 0.50 4.14 9.53
C ILE A 35 0.90 4.46 8.09
N LEU A 36 0.11 4.05 7.08
CA LEU A 36 0.38 4.35 5.68
C LEU A 36 0.40 5.86 5.41
N LYS A 37 -0.49 6.63 6.05
CA LYS A 37 -0.53 8.09 5.97
C LYS A 37 0.68 8.75 6.62
N ILE A 38 1.09 8.28 7.81
CA ILE A 38 2.30 8.77 8.50
C ILE A 38 3.52 8.58 7.60
N ALA A 39 3.60 7.46 6.89
CA ALA A 39 4.66 7.16 5.95
C ALA A 39 4.50 7.83 4.56
N ASN A 40 3.45 8.63 4.33
CA ASN A 40 3.06 9.21 3.02
C ASN A 40 2.85 8.16 1.90
N LEU A 41 2.59 6.91 2.25
CA LEU A 41 2.43 5.81 1.28
C LEU A 41 1.01 5.67 0.75
N ASP A 42 0.02 6.24 1.45
CA ASP A 42 -1.37 6.27 1.02
C ASP A 42 -1.54 6.92 -0.37
N LYS A 43 -0.68 7.87 -0.72
CA LYS A 43 -0.67 8.55 -2.03
C LYS A 43 -0.17 7.69 -3.18
N HIS A 44 0.60 6.65 -2.85
CA HIS A 44 1.20 5.74 -3.84
C HIS A 44 0.42 4.43 -3.99
N LEU A 45 -0.56 4.19 -3.12
CA LEU A 45 -1.35 2.96 -3.07
C LEU A 45 -2.80 3.26 -3.45
N ASP A 46 -3.36 2.48 -4.37
CA ASP A 46 -4.78 2.58 -4.70
C ASP A 46 -5.59 1.84 -3.62
N ILE A 47 -6.08 2.58 -2.63
CA ILE A 47 -6.86 2.01 -1.51
C ILE A 47 -8.35 2.23 -1.77
N ILE A 48 -9.08 1.13 -1.92
CA ILE A 48 -10.53 1.11 -2.13
C ILE A 48 -11.27 0.77 -0.83
N ARG A 49 -12.40 1.45 -0.62
CA ARG A 49 -13.29 1.22 0.51
C ARG A 49 -14.08 -0.09 0.37
#